data_AF-A0A414AG74-F1
#
_entry.id   AF-A0A414AG74-F1
#
_cell.length_a   1.000
_cell.length_b   1.000
_cell.length_c   1.000
_cell.angle_alpha   90.00
_cell.angle_beta   90.00
_cell.angle_gamma   90.00
#
_symmetry.space_group_name_H-M   'P 1'
#
loop_
_entity.id
_entity.type
_entity.pdbx_description
1 polymer ?
#
loop_
_entity_poly.entity_id
_entity_poly.type
_entity_poly.pdbx_seq_one_letter_code
_entity_poly.pdbx_strand_id
1 'polypeptide(L)' 'MHRQKGKSDTWIAYIYFQGKRFYLGSFADKQEAIKARETAENQIFGDFLKWYNERKSKK' A
#
# COMPACT_ATOMS: atom_id res chain seq x y z
N MET A 1 26.84 9.81 -18.10
CA MET A 1 26.34 8.95 -17.01
C MET A 1 25.01 9.51 -16.52
N HIS A 2 23.88 8.87 -16.83
CA HIS A 2 22.58 9.30 -16.32
C HIS A 2 22.45 8.89 -14.85
N ARG A 3 22.63 9.83 -13.93
CA ARG A 3 22.26 9.67 -12.53
C ARG A 3 20.73 9.73 -12.45
N GLN A 4 20.05 8.61 -12.67
CA GLN A 4 18.68 8.49 -12.13
C GLN A 4 18.82 8.61 -10.62
N LYS A 5 18.33 9.74 -10.06
CA LYS A 5 18.15 9.90 -8.61
C LYS A 5 17.32 8.72 -8.15
N GLY A 6 18.02 7.73 -7.61
CA GLY A 6 17.47 6.42 -7.27
C GLY A 6 16.33 6.59 -6.29
N LYS A 7 15.31 5.74 -6.49
CA LYS A 7 14.31 5.29 -5.51
C LYS A 7 14.33 6.11 -4.23
N SER A 8 13.30 6.93 -4.05
CA SER A 8 12.90 7.38 -2.71
C SER A 8 13.03 6.20 -1.76
N ASP A 9 13.79 6.36 -0.67
CA ASP A 9 14.06 5.35 0.37
C ASP A 9 12.76 5.07 1.12
N THR A 10 11.83 4.46 0.39
CA THR A 10 10.42 4.40 0.73
C THR A 10 9.97 2.97 0.55
N TRP A 11 9.35 2.47 1.60
CA TRP A 11 8.74 1.17 1.70
C TRP A 11 7.38 1.22 1.05
N ILE A 12 7.23 0.47 -0.03
CA ILE A 12 5.96 0.40 -0.76
C ILE A 12 5.14 -0.78 -0.24
N ALA A 13 3.92 -0.50 0.19
CA ALA A 13 2.98 -1.52 0.61
C ALA A 13 2.06 -1.93 -0.56
N TYR A 14 2.03 -3.22 -0.83
CA TYR A 14 1.13 -3.85 -1.79
C TYR A 14 0.38 -5.00 -1.13
N ILE A 15 -0.81 -5.29 -1.67
CA ILE A 15 -1.58 -6.48 -1.31
C ILE A 15 -2.16 -7.14 -2.54
N TYR A 16 -2.28 -8.46 -2.50
CA TYR A 16 -2.93 -9.24 -3.55
C TYR A 16 -4.31 -9.67 -3.06
N PHE A 17 -5.34 -9.23 -3.77
CA PHE A 17 -6.72 -9.60 -3.49
C PHE A 17 -7.37 -10.09 -4.79
N GLN A 18 -7.93 -11.30 -4.78
CA GLN A 18 -8.54 -11.95 -5.95
C GLN A 18 -7.65 -11.95 -7.21
N GLY A 19 -6.35 -12.22 -7.04
CA GLY A 19 -5.37 -12.24 -8.15
C GLY A 19 -5.00 -10.86 -8.69
N LYS A 20 -5.52 -9.76 -8.13
CA LYS A 20 -5.17 -8.39 -8.50
C LYS A 20 -4.28 -7.76 -7.43
N ARG A 21 -3.28 -6.99 -7.88
CA ARG A 21 -2.37 -6.24 -7.00
C ARG A 21 -2.93 -4.84 -6.73
N PHE A 22 -3.13 -4.51 -5.47
CA PHE A 22 -3.57 -3.19 -5.01
C PHE A 22 -2.40 -2.44 -4.34
N TYR A 23 -2.22 -1.18 -4.70
CA TYR A 23 -1.23 -0.28 -4.11
C TYR A 23 -1.81 0.40 -2.88
N LEU A 24 -1.20 0.19 -1.72
CA LEU A 24 -1.66 0.73 -0.44
C LEU A 24 -0.99 2.06 -0.07
N GLY A 25 0.22 2.31 -0.58
CA GLY A 25 0.98 3.53 -0.30
C GLY A 25 2.49 3.32 -0.31
N SER A 26 3.22 4.42 -0.26
CA SER A 26 4.67 4.49 -0.10
C SER A 26 4.97 5.20 1.22
N PHE A 27 5.78 4.59 2.07
CA PHE A 27 6.08 5.06 3.42
C PHE A 27 7.58 5.28 3.57
N ALA A 28 8.00 6.21 4.44
CA ALA A 28 9.42 6.33 4.77
C ALA A 28 9.88 5.16 5.67
N ASP A 29 8.98 4.66 6.52
CA ASP A 29 9.27 3.60 7.47
C ASP A 29 8.71 2.24 7.05
N LYS A 30 9.53 1.19 7.26
CA LYS A 30 9.15 -0.20 7.00
C LYS A 30 7.95 -0.63 7.83
N GLN A 31 7.90 -0.21 9.10
CA GLN A 31 6.82 -0.59 10.00
C GLN A 31 5.48 0.02 9.58
N GLU A 32 5.46 1.24 9.05
CA GLU A 32 4.25 1.84 8.51
C GLU A 32 3.74 1.08 7.28
N ALA A 33 4.65 0.65 6.40
CA ALA A 33 4.28 -0.18 5.25
C ALA A 33 3.71 -1.55 5.67
N ILE A 34 4.28 -2.17 6.70
CA ILE A 34 3.78 -3.44 7.27
C ILE A 34 2.38 -3.21 7.88
N LYS A 35 2.21 -2.19 8.72
CA LYS A 35 0.93 -1.87 9.36
C LYS A 35 -0.17 -1.56 8.33
N ALA A 36 0.18 -0.87 7.24
CA ALA A 36 -0.74 -0.61 6.14
C ALA A 36 -1.19 -1.89 5.44
N ARG A 37 -0.29 -2.87 5.30
CA ARG A 37 -0.60 -4.19 4.77
C ARG A 37 -1.44 -5.01 5.74
N GLU A 38 -1.10 -5.06 7.02
CA GLU A 38 -1.88 -5.78 8.05
C GLU A 38 -3.31 -5.24 8.17
N THR A 39 -3.46 -3.90 8.12
CA THR A 39 -4.79 -3.27 8.08
C THR A 39 -5.56 -3.71 6.84
N ALA A 40 -4.90 -3.76 5.68
CA ALA A 40 -5.53 -4.24 4.45
C ALA A 40 -5.90 -5.73 4.53
N GLU A 41 -5.08 -6.58 5.12
CA GLU A 41 -5.34 -8.02 5.33
C GLU A 41 -6.53 -8.22 6.28
N ASN A 42 -6.63 -7.46 7.38
CA ASN A 42 -7.80 -7.50 8.27
C ASN A 42 -9.09 -7.06 7.55
N GLN A 43 -9.01 -6.06 6.67
CA GLN A 43 -10.15 -5.60 5.89
C GLN A 43 -10.51 -6.56 4.74
N ILE A 44 -9.59 -7.40 4.25
CA ILE A 44 -9.87 -8.45 3.24
C ILE A 44 -10.88 -9.47 3.75
N PHE A 45 -10.88 -9.77 5.05
CA PHE A 45 -11.91 -10.60 5.66
C PHE A 45 -13.27 -9.88 5.82
N GLY A 46 -13.33 -8.57 5.51
CA GLY A 46 -14.54 -7.74 5.48
C GLY A 46 -14.68 -6.94 4.17
N ASP A 47 -15.05 -5.66 4.26
CA ASP A 47 -15.30 -4.77 3.11
C ASP A 47 -14.04 -4.11 2.51
N PHE A 48 -13.02 -4.91 2.15
CA PHE A 48 -11.73 -4.38 1.62
C PHE A 48 -11.88 -3.38 0.48
N LEU A 49 -12.78 -3.65 -0.48
CA LEU A 49 -13.01 -2.75 -1.62
C LEU A 49 -13.53 -1.38 -1.17
N LYS A 50 -14.43 -1.35 -0.18
CA LYS A 50 -14.99 -0.10 0.36
C LYS A 50 -13.89 0.70 1.06
N TRP A 51 -13.18 0.07 1.98
CA TRP A 51 -12.06 0.68 2.70
C TRP A 51 -10.97 1.20 1.76
N TYR A 52 -10.62 0.42 0.74
CA TYR A 52 -9.60 0.81 -0.25
C TYR A 52 -10.02 2.05 -1.04
N ASN A 53 -11.29 2.10 -1.48
CA ASN A 53 -11.83 3.24 -2.21
C ASN A 53 -11.91 4.50 -1.34
N GLU A 54 -12.34 4.37 -0.07
CA GLU A 54 -12.37 5.49 0.88
C GLU A 54 -10.96 6.05 1.14
N ARG A 55 -9.97 5.16 1.31
CA ARG A 55 -8.57 5.54 1.50
C ARG A 55 -7.98 6.24 0.28
N LYS A 56 -8.37 5.84 -0.94
CA LYS A 56 -7.92 6.46 -2.19
C LYS A 56 -8.61 7.81 -2.45
N SER A 57 -9.84 7.97 -2.00
CA SER A 57 -10.67 9.17 -2.20
C SER A 57 -10.20 10.37 -1.35
N LYS A 58 -9.60 10.13 -0.18
CA LYS A 58 -9.05 11.18 0.70
C LYS A 58 -7.73 11.81 0.21
N LYS A 59 -7.48 11.82 -1.09
CA LYS A 59 -6.25 12.37 -1.67
C LYS A 59 -6.34 13.89 -1.82
#